data_AF-A0A5C2MD57-F1
#
_entry.id   AF-A0A5C2MD57-F1
#
_cell.length_a   1.000
_cell.length_b   1.000
_cell.length_c   1.000
_cell.angle_alpha   90.00
_cell.angle_beta   90.00
_cell.angle_gamma   90.00
#
_symmetry.space_group_name_H-M   'P 1'
#
loop_
_entity.id
_entity.type
_entity.pdbx_description
1 polymer ?
#
loop_
_entity_poly.entity_id
_entity_poly.type
_entity_poly.pdbx_seq_one_letter_code
_entity_poly.pdbx_strand_id
1 'polypeptide(L)'
;MTLEVLPIPAPAQFERALALPAQSRWLGLYWEPQLGYPCYTDGQTVGTVNLQGWQLFCQHPEIQPRLLSYQLTAGERAPRHGLLFDRQHRRLYVGELERIQEYLQHPVALEILEPLTPRHRFSLKEGWQFLREKWLVGLALVLSAIVGVGVVRTAGEYVHEVFEEVFDD
;
A
#
# COMPACT_ATOMS: atom_id res chain seq x y z
N MET A 1 -7.35 18.42 -14.29
CA MET A 1 -6.15 17.69 -14.80
C MET A 1 -6.57 16.37 -15.47
N THR A 2 -5.71 15.75 -16.28
CA THR A 2 -5.98 14.47 -16.98
C THR A 2 -5.76 13.25 -16.08
N LEU A 3 -6.37 12.09 -16.41
CA LEU A 3 -6.03 10.81 -15.78
C LEU A 3 -4.62 10.39 -16.17
N GLU A 4 -3.83 9.95 -15.19
CA GLU A 4 -2.45 9.50 -15.38
C GLU A 4 -2.32 8.02 -15.03
N VAL A 5 -1.59 7.27 -15.86
CA VAL A 5 -1.35 5.85 -15.63
C VAL A 5 -0.27 5.68 -14.57
N LEU A 6 -0.54 4.87 -13.54
CA LEU A 6 0.51 4.39 -12.66
C LEU A 6 1.30 3.28 -13.39
N PRO A 7 2.63 3.41 -13.55
CA PRO A 7 3.45 2.45 -14.29
C PRO A 7 3.75 1.19 -13.46
N ILE A 8 2.74 0.70 -12.74
CA ILE A 8 2.73 -0.51 -11.94
C ILE A 8 1.37 -1.18 -12.14
N PRO A 9 1.29 -2.49 -12.43
CA PRO A 9 0.02 -3.17 -12.46
C PRO A 9 -0.54 -3.31 -11.04
N ALA A 10 -1.85 -3.46 -10.94
CA ALA A 10 -2.50 -3.79 -9.68
C ALA A 10 -1.97 -5.13 -9.15
N PRO A 11 -1.39 -5.19 -7.94
CA PRO A 11 -0.85 -6.42 -7.34
C PRO A 11 -1.88 -7.55 -7.36
N ALA A 12 -1.50 -8.80 -7.57
CA ALA A 12 -2.47 -9.92 -7.74
C ALA A 12 -3.51 -10.02 -6.60
N GLN A 13 -3.12 -9.65 -5.37
CA GLN A 13 -3.99 -9.68 -4.19
C GLN A 13 -4.76 -8.37 -3.95
N PHE A 14 -4.63 -7.36 -4.80
CA PHE A 14 -5.16 -6.01 -4.59
C PHE A 14 -6.67 -5.99 -4.31
N GLU A 15 -7.47 -6.67 -5.15
CA GLU A 15 -8.93 -6.76 -4.97
C GLU A 15 -9.32 -7.44 -3.67
N ARG A 16 -8.61 -8.51 -3.30
CA ARG A 16 -8.86 -9.26 -2.06
C ARG A 16 -8.45 -8.45 -0.82
N ALA A 17 -7.30 -7.79 -0.89
CA ALA A 17 -6.79 -6.94 0.18
C ALA A 17 -7.73 -5.75 0.45
N LEU A 18 -8.36 -5.20 -0.59
CA LEU A 18 -9.33 -4.11 -0.48
C LEU A 18 -10.77 -4.57 -0.22
N ALA A 19 -11.04 -5.89 -0.25
CA ALA A 19 -12.38 -6.46 -0.15
C ALA A 19 -13.37 -5.88 -1.21
N LEU A 20 -12.90 -5.70 -2.45
CA LEU A 20 -13.72 -5.14 -3.53
C LEU A 20 -14.77 -6.14 -4.04
N PRO A 21 -15.97 -5.67 -4.43
CA PRO A 21 -17.00 -6.52 -5.00
C PRO A 21 -16.62 -7.04 -6.40
N ALA A 22 -17.21 -8.16 -6.81
CA ALA A 22 -16.83 -8.87 -8.03
C ALA A 22 -17.44 -8.35 -9.35
N GLN A 23 -18.33 -7.36 -9.32
CA GLN A 23 -19.30 -7.16 -10.41
C GLN A 23 -18.85 -6.18 -11.51
N SER A 24 -18.09 -5.14 -11.17
CA SER A 24 -17.80 -4.03 -12.09
C SER A 24 -16.35 -4.08 -12.58
N ARG A 25 -16.12 -3.92 -13.90
CA ARG A 25 -14.78 -3.88 -14.52
C ARG A 25 -13.97 -2.67 -14.05
N TRP A 26 -14.64 -1.52 -13.98
CA TRP A 26 -14.05 -0.24 -13.61
C TRP A 26 -14.49 0.13 -12.20
N LEU A 27 -13.53 0.55 -11.38
CA LEU A 27 -13.78 0.98 -10.01
C LEU A 27 -13.00 2.26 -9.71
N GLY A 28 -13.68 3.28 -9.23
CA GLY A 28 -13.08 4.42 -8.57
C GLY A 28 -12.80 4.08 -7.10
N LEU A 29 -11.63 4.43 -6.60
CA LEU A 29 -11.22 4.26 -5.21
C LEU A 29 -10.72 5.60 -4.66
N TYR A 30 -11.18 5.99 -3.49
CA TYR A 30 -10.84 7.30 -2.92
C TYR A 30 -10.92 7.29 -1.39
N TRP A 31 -10.27 8.25 -0.76
CA TRP A 31 -10.43 8.51 0.66
C TRP A 31 -11.64 9.42 0.88
N GLU A 32 -12.54 9.11 1.81
CA GLU A 32 -13.66 9.98 2.19
C GLU A 32 -13.37 10.62 3.56
N PRO A 33 -12.94 11.90 3.61
CA PRO A 33 -12.56 12.56 4.86
C PRO A 33 -13.68 12.63 5.89
N GLN A 34 -14.94 12.76 5.46
CA GLN A 34 -16.07 12.85 6.39
C GLN A 34 -16.32 11.52 7.11
N LEU A 35 -16.03 10.40 6.44
CA LEU A 35 -16.16 9.06 7.01
C LEU A 35 -14.85 8.58 7.67
N GLY A 36 -13.72 9.22 7.36
CA GLY A 36 -12.40 8.77 7.79
C GLY A 36 -12.05 7.37 7.27
N TYR A 37 -12.65 6.98 6.13
CA TYR A 37 -12.52 5.64 5.54
C TYR A 37 -12.30 5.72 4.03
N PRO A 38 -11.60 4.75 3.45
CA PRO A 38 -11.52 4.61 2.02
C PRO A 38 -12.81 3.98 1.45
N CYS A 39 -13.22 4.46 0.30
CA CYS A 39 -14.45 4.10 -0.39
C CYS A 39 -14.15 3.63 -1.82
N TYR A 40 -15.09 2.89 -2.39
CA TYR A 40 -15.13 2.56 -3.81
C TYR A 40 -16.44 3.03 -4.44
N THR A 41 -16.41 3.24 -5.75
CA THR A 41 -17.61 3.41 -6.57
C THR A 41 -17.41 2.80 -7.96
N ASP A 42 -18.47 2.29 -8.56
CA ASP A 42 -18.50 1.90 -9.98
C ASP A 42 -19.35 2.86 -10.84
N GLY A 43 -19.72 4.02 -10.28
CA GLY A 43 -20.62 4.99 -10.89
C GLY A 43 -22.09 4.77 -10.58
N GLN A 44 -22.49 3.61 -10.06
CA GLN A 44 -23.88 3.30 -9.66
C GLN A 44 -23.99 3.02 -8.16
N THR A 45 -23.03 2.28 -7.64
CA THR A 45 -22.93 1.87 -6.24
C THR A 45 -21.75 2.57 -5.58
N VAL A 46 -21.89 2.82 -4.28
CA VAL A 46 -20.81 3.30 -3.41
C VAL A 46 -20.71 2.34 -2.23
N GLY A 47 -19.49 2.03 -1.81
CA GLY A 47 -19.24 1.23 -0.62
C GLY A 47 -17.89 1.55 0.01
N THR A 48 -17.58 0.88 1.11
CA THR A 48 -16.29 1.01 1.80
C THR A 48 -15.32 -0.06 1.32
N VAL A 49 -14.02 0.22 1.43
CA VAL A 49 -12.95 -0.77 1.22
C VAL A 49 -12.25 -1.09 2.53
N ASN A 50 -11.53 -2.21 2.56
CA ASN A 50 -10.73 -2.58 3.72
C ASN A 50 -9.62 -1.53 3.96
N LEU A 51 -9.70 -0.88 5.12
CA LEU A 51 -8.77 0.18 5.53
C LEU A 51 -7.31 -0.28 5.58
N GLN A 52 -7.05 -1.48 6.10
CA GLN A 52 -5.69 -2.02 6.21
C GLN A 52 -5.11 -2.32 4.83
N GLY A 53 -5.91 -2.87 3.93
CA GLY A 53 -5.52 -3.10 2.54
C GLY A 53 -5.19 -1.79 1.80
N TRP A 54 -6.00 -0.74 2.03
CA TRP A 54 -5.76 0.59 1.49
C TRP A 54 -4.45 1.19 1.99
N GLN A 55 -4.24 1.17 3.31
CA GLN A 55 -3.02 1.68 3.93
C GLN A 55 -1.78 0.93 3.43
N LEU A 56 -1.84 -0.40 3.38
CA LEU A 56 -0.74 -1.22 2.88
C LEU A 56 -0.39 -0.87 1.43
N PHE A 57 -1.39 -0.66 0.58
CA PHE A 57 -1.18 -0.24 -0.80
C PHE A 57 -0.54 1.15 -0.87
N CYS A 58 -1.10 2.15 -0.19
CA CYS A 58 -0.59 3.52 -0.21
C CYS A 58 0.82 3.66 0.39
N GLN A 59 1.16 2.81 1.36
CA GLN A 59 2.47 2.80 2.03
C GLN A 59 3.47 1.84 1.37
N HIS A 60 3.06 1.10 0.33
CA HIS A 60 3.95 0.15 -0.31
C HIS A 60 5.15 0.90 -0.95
N PRO A 61 6.41 0.48 -0.72
CA PRO A 61 7.60 1.23 -1.12
C PRO A 61 7.70 1.59 -2.61
N GLU A 62 7.14 0.75 -3.50
CA GLU A 62 7.12 1.02 -4.95
C GLU A 62 5.98 1.95 -5.39
N ILE A 63 4.98 2.12 -4.53
CA ILE A 63 3.73 2.83 -4.81
C ILE A 63 3.76 4.20 -4.15
N GLN A 64 4.12 4.25 -2.86
CA GLN A 64 4.15 5.47 -2.04
C GLN A 64 4.85 6.63 -2.76
N PRO A 65 6.08 6.50 -3.33
CA PRO A 65 6.75 7.63 -3.98
C PRO A 65 5.99 8.20 -5.17
N ARG A 66 5.20 7.36 -5.85
CA ARG A 66 4.35 7.74 -6.98
C ARG A 66 3.04 8.38 -6.51
N LEU A 67 2.63 8.13 -5.28
CA LEU A 67 1.41 8.68 -4.71
C LEU A 67 1.63 9.96 -3.89
N LEU A 68 2.88 10.33 -3.57
CA LEU A 68 3.21 11.47 -2.72
C LEU A 68 2.61 12.81 -3.19
N SER A 69 2.47 12.99 -4.51
CA SER A 69 1.87 14.19 -5.10
C SER A 69 0.34 14.21 -5.05
N TYR A 70 -0.29 13.09 -4.69
CA TYR A 70 -1.74 12.92 -4.70
C TYR A 70 -2.28 12.75 -3.28
N GLN A 71 -3.44 13.35 -3.04
CA GLN A 71 -4.10 13.33 -1.73
C GLN A 71 -5.00 12.09 -1.62
N LEU A 72 -4.38 10.91 -1.48
CA LEU A 72 -5.07 9.61 -1.42
C LEU A 72 -5.16 9.04 0.01
N THR A 73 -4.55 9.69 0.99
CA THR A 73 -4.57 9.25 2.39
C THR A 73 -5.24 10.30 3.26
N ALA A 74 -5.53 9.91 4.50
CA ALA A 74 -6.06 10.80 5.52
C ALA A 74 -5.26 12.11 5.56
N GLY A 75 -5.97 13.21 5.34
CA GLY A 75 -5.51 14.58 5.46
C GLY A 75 -6.71 15.48 5.75
N GLU A 76 -6.46 16.66 6.30
CA GLU A 76 -7.53 17.58 6.75
C GLU A 76 -8.29 18.26 5.60
N ARG A 77 -7.90 18.04 4.34
CA ARG A 77 -8.52 18.65 3.16
C ARG A 77 -9.39 17.64 2.42
N ALA A 78 -10.44 18.14 1.76
CA ALA A 78 -11.31 17.35 0.89
C ALA A 78 -10.51 16.49 -0.10
N PRO A 79 -10.95 15.27 -0.43
CA PRO A 79 -10.18 14.34 -1.22
C PRO A 79 -10.17 14.83 -2.66
N ARG A 80 -9.04 15.40 -3.08
CA ARG A 80 -8.91 15.93 -4.45
C ARG A 80 -8.60 14.85 -5.48
N HIS A 81 -8.09 13.72 -5.04
CA HIS A 81 -7.61 12.67 -5.94
C HIS A 81 -8.19 11.31 -5.57
N GLY A 82 -8.32 10.47 -6.59
CA GLY A 82 -8.69 9.08 -6.46
C GLY A 82 -7.86 8.21 -7.39
N LEU A 83 -8.13 6.91 -7.33
CA LEU A 83 -7.63 5.92 -8.26
C LEU A 83 -8.79 5.43 -9.11
N LEU A 84 -8.54 5.21 -10.39
CA LEU A 84 -9.42 4.45 -11.27
C LEU A 84 -8.73 3.11 -11.56
N PHE A 85 -9.45 2.02 -11.35
CA PHE A 85 -8.94 0.67 -11.48
C PHE A 85 -9.63 -0.06 -12.64
N ASP A 86 -8.84 -0.48 -13.62
CA ASP A 86 -9.26 -1.41 -14.67
C ASP A 86 -8.94 -2.85 -14.23
N ARG A 87 -9.97 -3.61 -13.85
CA ARG A 87 -9.80 -5.00 -13.41
C ARG A 87 -9.39 -5.94 -14.54
N GLN A 88 -9.89 -5.69 -15.75
CA GLN A 88 -9.64 -6.55 -16.90
C GLN A 88 -8.15 -6.53 -17.27
N HIS A 89 -7.54 -5.34 -17.28
CA HIS A 89 -6.13 -5.16 -17.62
C HIS A 89 -5.21 -5.03 -16.40
N ARG A 90 -5.77 -5.07 -15.19
CA ARG A 90 -5.09 -4.84 -13.91
C ARG A 90 -4.29 -3.54 -13.89
N ARG A 91 -4.88 -2.45 -14.38
CA ARG A 91 -4.24 -1.13 -14.49
C ARG A 91 -4.81 -0.16 -13.47
N LEU A 92 -3.94 0.67 -12.92
CA LEU A 92 -4.32 1.75 -12.01
C LEU A 92 -4.02 3.08 -12.69
N TYR A 93 -5.00 3.97 -12.63
CA TYR A 93 -4.88 5.35 -13.04
C TYR A 93 -5.09 6.23 -11.80
N VAL A 94 -4.46 7.38 -11.76
CA VAL A 94 -4.61 8.38 -10.70
C VAL A 94 -5.07 9.69 -11.33
N GLY A 95 -5.93 10.43 -10.63
CA GLY A 95 -6.42 11.72 -11.12
C GLY A 95 -7.40 12.37 -10.17
N GLU A 96 -8.00 13.48 -10.62
CA GLU A 96 -9.04 14.20 -9.88
C GLU A 96 -10.28 13.33 -9.68
N LEU A 97 -10.86 13.39 -8.48
CA LEU A 97 -11.99 12.53 -8.12
C LEU A 97 -13.23 12.84 -8.96
N GLU A 98 -13.53 14.11 -9.22
CA GLU A 98 -14.66 14.51 -10.07
C GLU A 98 -14.54 13.91 -11.47
N ARG A 99 -13.32 13.91 -12.01
CA ARG A 99 -13.05 13.39 -13.34
C ARG A 99 -13.20 11.86 -13.39
N ILE A 100 -12.73 11.16 -12.36
CA ILE A 100 -12.94 9.70 -12.22
C ILE A 100 -14.42 9.37 -12.21
N GLN A 101 -15.23 10.12 -11.46
CA GLN A 101 -16.68 9.93 -11.39
C GLN A 101 -17.35 10.17 -12.75
N GLU A 102 -16.95 11.23 -13.47
CA GLU A 102 -17.45 11.52 -14.82
C GLU A 102 -17.13 10.36 -15.78
N TYR A 103 -15.92 9.81 -15.74
CA TYR A 103 -15.56 8.65 -16.56
C TYR A 103 -16.40 7.40 -16.23
N LEU A 104 -16.68 7.15 -14.95
CA LEU A 104 -17.52 6.02 -14.53
C LEU A 104 -18.98 6.17 -14.98
N GLN A 105 -19.47 7.40 -15.13
CA GLN A 105 -20.80 7.68 -15.68
C GLN A 105 -20.85 7.55 -17.22
N HIS A 106 -19.69 7.58 -17.89
CA HIS A 106 -19.57 7.50 -19.34
C HIS A 106 -18.65 6.34 -19.79
N PRO A 107 -19.16 5.09 -19.80
CA PRO A 107 -18.37 3.88 -20.07
C PRO A 107 -17.60 3.91 -21.40
N VAL A 108 -18.16 4.55 -22.43
CA VAL A 108 -17.54 4.69 -23.75
C VAL A 108 -16.19 5.42 -23.68
N ALA A 109 -16.06 6.40 -22.78
CA ALA A 109 -14.81 7.14 -22.61
C ALA A 109 -13.71 6.27 -21.97
N LEU A 110 -14.09 5.28 -21.16
CA LEU A 110 -13.16 4.34 -20.53
C LEU A 110 -12.58 3.32 -21.52
N GLU A 111 -13.34 2.96 -22.57
CA GLU A 111 -12.86 2.06 -23.63
C GLU A 111 -11.69 2.68 -24.41
N ILE A 112 -11.64 4.00 -24.52
CA ILE A 112 -10.58 4.74 -25.21
C ILE A 112 -9.26 4.76 -24.42
N LEU A 113 -9.30 4.51 -23.10
CA LEU A 113 -8.09 4.45 -22.26
C LEU A 113 -7.29 3.14 -22.46
N GLU A 114 -7.95 2.10 -22.96
CA GLU A 114 -7.37 0.77 -23.16
C GLU A 114 -6.17 0.74 -24.13
N PRO A 115 -6.23 1.36 -25.34
CA PRO A 115 -5.17 1.28 -26.35
C PRO A 115 -4.00 2.22 -26.08
N LEU A 116 -4.23 3.33 -25.36
CA LEU A 116 -3.25 4.42 -25.20
C LEU A 116 -2.21 4.15 -24.10
N THR A 117 -2.40 3.08 -23.34
CA THR A 117 -1.57 2.80 -22.17
C THR A 117 -0.54 1.70 -22.49
N PRO A 118 0.77 1.93 -22.28
CA PRO A 118 1.79 0.90 -22.50
C PRO A 118 1.49 -0.36 -21.66
N ARG A 119 1.63 -1.55 -22.25
CA ARG A 119 1.59 -2.80 -21.48
C ARG A 119 2.91 -2.93 -20.70
N HIS A 120 2.96 -2.38 -19.49
CA HIS A 120 4.04 -2.69 -18.57
C HIS A 120 3.91 -4.15 -18.12
N ARG A 121 4.78 -5.03 -18.62
CA ARG A 121 4.97 -6.37 -18.06
C ARG A 121 5.82 -6.23 -16.81
N PHE A 122 5.19 -6.32 -15.64
CA PHE A 122 5.92 -6.45 -14.38
C PHE A 122 6.71 -7.76 -14.43
N SER A 123 8.03 -7.68 -14.35
CA SER A 123 8.90 -8.83 -14.41
C SER A 123 8.97 -9.46 -13.02
N LEU A 124 8.57 -10.73 -12.88
CA LEU A 124 8.71 -11.49 -11.64
C LEU A 124 10.13 -11.42 -11.05
N LYS A 125 11.17 -11.20 -11.88
CA LYS A 125 12.56 -11.06 -11.42
C LYS A 125 12.77 -9.85 -10.50
N GLU A 126 12.04 -8.75 -10.69
CA GLU A 126 12.19 -7.52 -9.90
C GLU A 126 11.61 -7.71 -8.48
N GLY A 127 10.49 -8.43 -8.36
CA GLY A 127 9.89 -8.76 -7.05
C GLY A 127 10.74 -9.71 -6.18
N TRP A 128 11.46 -10.66 -6.79
CA TRP A 128 12.34 -11.59 -6.05
C TRP A 128 13.65 -10.95 -5.58
N GLN A 129 14.21 -10.00 -6.35
CA GLN A 129 15.39 -9.25 -5.92
C GLN A 129 15.08 -8.36 -4.70
N PHE A 130 13.87 -7.77 -4.68
CA PHE A 130 13.41 -6.92 -3.59
C PHE A 130 13.14 -7.68 -2.29
N LEU A 131 12.53 -8.87 -2.35
CA LEU A 131 12.36 -9.74 -1.18
C LEU A 131 13.71 -10.17 -0.61
N ARG A 132 14.72 -10.43 -1.45
CA ARG A 132 16.04 -10.89 -1.02
C ARG A 132 16.82 -9.81 -0.24
N GLU A 133 16.74 -8.54 -0.65
CA GLU A 133 17.46 -7.45 0.04
C GLU A 133 16.85 -7.09 1.40
N LYS A 134 15.52 -7.21 1.56
CA LYS A 134 14.85 -6.85 2.82
C LYS A 134 14.85 -7.97 3.87
N TRP A 135 14.85 -9.24 3.45
CA TRP A 135 15.04 -10.36 4.40
C TRP A 135 16.40 -10.29 5.11
N LEU A 136 17.46 -9.81 4.44
CA LEU A 136 18.78 -9.66 5.06
C LEU A 136 18.80 -8.62 6.18
N VAL A 137 18.09 -7.50 6.03
CA VAL A 137 17.99 -6.46 7.07
C VAL A 137 17.18 -6.95 8.27
N GLY A 138 16.06 -7.66 8.02
CA GLY A 138 15.27 -8.26 9.09
C GLY A 138 16.04 -9.32 9.88
N LEU A 139 16.80 -10.18 9.19
CA LEU A 139 17.61 -11.22 9.84
C LEU A 139 18.78 -10.62 10.64
N ALA A 140 19.42 -9.56 10.12
CA ALA A 140 20.49 -8.85 10.82
C ALA A 140 20.01 -8.20 12.13
N LEU A 141 18.81 -7.61 12.13
CA LEU A 141 18.20 -7.05 13.34
C LEU A 141 17.90 -8.14 14.38
N VAL A 142 17.32 -9.27 13.97
CA VAL A 142 17.05 -10.39 14.89
C VAL A 142 18.35 -10.98 15.47
N LEU A 143 19.39 -11.14 14.66
CA LEU A 143 20.69 -11.62 15.13
C LEU A 143 21.35 -10.63 16.10
N SER A 144 21.25 -9.32 15.87
CA SER A 144 21.76 -8.30 16.80
C SER A 144 21.02 -8.32 18.16
N ALA A 145 19.72 -8.58 18.16
CA ALA A 145 18.93 -8.71 19.39
C ALA A 145 19.29 -9.96 20.19
N ILE A 146 19.59 -11.08 19.52
CA ILE A 146 20.04 -12.32 20.18
C ILE A 146 21.40 -12.12 20.83
N VAL A 147 22.34 -11.45 20.16
CA VAL A 147 23.66 -11.13 20.72
C VAL A 147 23.53 -10.13 21.89
N GLY A 148 22.68 -9.11 21.75
CA GLY A 148 22.44 -8.11 22.80
C GLY A 148 21.82 -8.69 24.08
N VAL A 149 20.87 -9.62 23.95
CA VAL A 149 20.25 -10.30 25.11
C VAL A 149 21.22 -11.30 25.75
N GLY A 150 22.08 -11.95 24.98
CA GLY A 150 23.10 -12.87 25.49
C GLY A 150 24.10 -12.18 26.42
N VAL A 151 24.61 -11.01 26.03
CA VAL A 151 25.62 -10.25 26.81
C VAL A 151 25.04 -9.71 28.12
N VAL A 152 23.79 -9.23 28.12
CA VAL A 152 23.13 -8.69 29.31
C VAL A 152 22.84 -9.79 30.35
N ARG A 153 22.55 -11.02 29.92
CA ARG A 153 22.30 -12.14 30.84
C ARG A 153 23.57 -12.61 31.55
N THR A 154 24.70 -12.67 30.84
CA THR A 154 26.00 -13.03 31.44
C THR A 154 26.59 -11.93 32.33
N ALA A 155 26.30 -10.65 32.07
CA ALA A 155 26.76 -9.56 32.93
C ALA A 155 25.94 -9.45 34.23
N GLY A 156 24.66 -9.82 34.21
CA GLY A 156 23.79 -9.83 35.40
C GLY A 156 24.15 -10.92 36.42
N GLU A 157 24.61 -12.08 35.95
CA GLU A 157 25.04 -13.17 36.84
C GLU A 157 26.39 -12.87 37.52
N TYR A 158 27.32 -12.19 36.85
CA TYR A 158 28.61 -11.80 37.43
C TYR A 158 28.51 -10.67 38.48
N VAL A 159 27.56 -9.74 38.33
CA VAL A 159 27.39 -8.64 39.28
C VAL A 159 26.71 -9.10 40.57
N HIS A 160 25.88 -10.16 40.52
CA HIS A 160 25.24 -10.67 41.73
C HIS A 160 26.20 -11.47 42.62
N GLU A 161 27.14 -12.21 42.03
CA GLU A 161 28.12 -13.01 42.77
C GLU A 161 29.18 -12.12 43.47
N VAL A 162 29.60 -11.03 42.83
CA VAL A 162 30.55 -10.06 43.43
C VAL A 162 29.90 -9.18 44.50
N PHE A 163 28.58 -8.96 44.47
CA PHE A 163 27.91 -8.12 45.45
C PHE A 163 27.65 -8.84 46.79
N GLU A 164 27.48 -10.17 46.79
CA GLU A 164 27.37 -10.94 48.04
C GLU A 164 28.72 -11.16 48.73
N GLU A 165 29.83 -11.21 47.97
CA GLU A 165 31.18 -11.40 48.54
C GLU A 165 31.76 -10.12 49.20
N VAL A 166 31.21 -8.94 48.90
CA VAL A 166 31.73 -7.63 49.36
C VAL A 166 30.95 -7.06 50.57
N PHE A 167 29.75 -7.55 50.86
CA PHE A 167 28.85 -6.95 51.86
C PHE A 167 28.47 -7.87 53.04
N ASP A 168 29.10 -9.03 53.18
CA ASP A 168 28.83 -10.00 54.26
C ASP A 168 30.09 -10.34 55.10
N ASP A 169 30.98 -9.35 55.30
CA ASP A 169 32.11 -9.37 56.26
C ASP A 169 32.12 -8.10 57.14
#